data_AF-A0A7T5E174-F1
#
_entry.id   AF-A0A7T5E174-F1
#
_cell.length_a   1.000
_cell.length_b   1.000
_cell.length_c   1.000
_cell.angle_alpha   90.00
_cell.angle_beta   90.00
_cell.angle_gamma   90.00
#
_symmetry.space_group_name_H-M   'P 1'
#
loop_
_entity.id
_entity.type
_entity.pdbx_description
1 polymer ?
#
loop_
_entity_poly.entity_id
_entity_poly.type
_entity_poly.pdbx_seq_one_letter_code
_entity_poly.pdbx_strand_id
1 'polypeptide(L)'
;MTQQVGYHGNSFEHNLSPAEKEIIRRIRDRIHKKIDHVSPATAYELSQILGLVAQVARTKDIDDQKPGFLHSAVSSLFGNADISVPREELLEILETTSIVLTEGLDEEEKYKRQRLIFSREIIHKIDIQSRHFPNPVSSLLARYNSLEDRLLSGTVWFFNLFFVVPSLLVLSILVVYTLKTYNVNGENIKNNLNTLISNNSVMTQSLRDIDSQLDEILPPVEKAEGAEQNPNPSETNSVESINVPISILSEIDGNVTKALQNQLDYTHAATATQNLLNGESSKQSVALIHKAILEIFGIQSGTLPMTGILALLIAITMGALGGSVSVIMTSDKLVNETKRKKVDPFYIGFFRPFIGMAFAIFVVSLIESGIFSSFLELEKPGQQNEKLYLFAAIAFVAGFSERFAPSLADQVSRVPSHEELEPKDE
;
A
#
# COMPACT_ATOMS: atom_id res chain seq x y z
N MET A 1 -38.62 15.26 -59.14
CA MET A 1 -38.39 16.51 -58.40
C MET A 1 -37.40 16.20 -57.29
N THR A 2 -36.12 16.46 -57.55
CA THR A 2 -35.00 16.13 -56.66
C THR A 2 -34.52 17.45 -56.08
N GLN A 3 -34.77 17.69 -54.79
CA GLN A 3 -34.24 18.87 -54.10
C GLN A 3 -32.72 18.71 -53.94
N GLN A 4 -31.95 19.53 -54.66
CA GLN A 4 -30.54 19.76 -54.33
C GLN A 4 -30.48 20.52 -53.01
N VAL A 5 -30.09 19.83 -51.95
CA VAL A 5 -29.66 20.47 -50.69
C VAL A 5 -28.29 21.10 -50.97
N GLY A 6 -28.27 22.40 -51.22
CA GLY A 6 -27.03 23.17 -51.34
C GLY A 6 -26.36 23.29 -49.98
N TYR A 7 -25.30 22.53 -49.75
CA TYR A 7 -24.45 22.67 -48.56
C TYR A 7 -23.56 23.92 -48.71
N HIS A 8 -23.84 24.96 -47.94
CA HIS A 8 -22.94 26.12 -47.77
C HIS A 8 -21.77 25.75 -46.83
N GLY A 9 -20.73 25.10 -47.37
CA GLY A 9 -19.56 24.62 -46.61
C GLY A 9 -18.36 25.58 -46.53
N ASN A 10 -18.37 26.73 -47.21
CA ASN A 10 -17.16 27.55 -47.38
C ASN A 10 -16.91 28.62 -46.30
N SER A 11 -17.80 28.83 -45.32
CA SER A 11 -17.62 29.94 -44.37
C SER A 11 -16.54 29.66 -43.30
N PHE A 12 -16.20 28.40 -43.05
CA PHE A 12 -15.29 28.03 -41.96
C PHE A 12 -13.81 28.27 -42.30
N GLU A 13 -13.37 27.94 -43.52
CA GLU A 13 -11.96 28.11 -43.91
C GLU A 13 -11.55 29.59 -44.02
N HIS A 14 -12.49 30.52 -44.19
CA HIS A 14 -12.17 31.94 -44.35
C HIS A 14 -11.59 32.59 -43.08
N ASN A 15 -11.90 32.07 -41.90
CA ASN A 15 -11.46 32.65 -40.62
C ASN A 15 -10.15 32.05 -40.07
N LEU A 16 -9.53 31.13 -40.80
CA LEU A 16 -8.29 30.47 -40.38
C LEU A 16 -7.05 31.26 -40.79
N SER A 17 -6.05 31.31 -39.92
CA SER A 17 -4.74 31.87 -40.26
C SER A 17 -4.05 31.00 -41.33
N PRO A 18 -3.11 31.57 -42.12
CA PRO A 18 -2.38 30.81 -43.15
C PRO A 18 -1.68 29.55 -42.62
N ALA A 19 -1.13 29.60 -41.40
CA ALA A 19 -0.49 28.46 -40.76
C ALA A 19 -1.50 27.36 -40.39
N GLU A 20 -2.69 27.73 -39.93
CA GLU A 20 -3.76 26.79 -39.59
C GLU A 20 -4.32 26.08 -40.82
N LYS A 21 -4.49 26.83 -41.92
CA LYS A 21 -4.89 26.26 -43.22
C LYS A 21 -3.89 25.21 -43.68
N GLU A 22 -2.60 25.47 -43.51
CA GLU A 22 -1.54 24.53 -43.87
C GLU A 22 -1.53 23.28 -42.96
N ILE A 23 -1.78 23.44 -41.65
CA ILE A 23 -1.91 22.30 -40.72
C ILE A 23 -3.12 21.44 -41.08
N ILE A 24 -4.30 22.04 -41.28
CA ILE A 24 -5.52 21.31 -41.67
C ILE A 24 -5.32 20.61 -43.01
N ARG A 25 -4.66 21.26 -43.97
CA ARG A 25 -4.31 20.65 -45.26
C ARG A 25 -3.41 19.44 -45.06
N ARG A 26 -2.36 19.53 -44.23
CA ARG A 26 -1.47 18.40 -43.93
C ARG A 26 -2.17 17.24 -43.22
N ILE A 27 -3.09 17.52 -42.28
CA ILE A 27 -3.88 16.49 -41.62
C ILE A 27 -4.79 15.80 -42.64
N ARG A 28 -5.51 16.59 -43.44
CA ARG A 28 -6.39 16.10 -44.52
C ARG A 28 -5.62 15.21 -45.50
N ASP A 29 -4.45 15.65 -45.94
CA ASP A 29 -3.59 14.91 -46.86
C ASP A 29 -3.06 13.61 -46.24
N ARG A 30 -2.70 13.60 -44.95
CA ARG A 30 -2.27 12.38 -44.24
C ARG A 30 -3.41 11.39 -44.03
N ILE A 31 -4.61 11.87 -43.71
CA ILE A 31 -5.81 11.02 -43.58
C ILE A 31 -6.16 10.41 -44.94
N HIS A 32 -6.21 11.22 -46.00
CA HIS A 32 -6.47 10.72 -47.36
C HIS A 32 -5.42 9.71 -47.82
N LYS A 33 -4.15 9.91 -47.47
CA LYS A 33 -3.06 9.01 -47.86
C LYS A 33 -3.03 7.69 -47.08
N LYS A 34 -3.53 7.68 -45.83
CA LYS A 34 -3.55 6.46 -45.01
C LYS A 34 -4.82 5.64 -45.19
N ILE A 35 -5.91 6.26 -45.63
CA ILE A 35 -7.21 5.60 -45.69
C ILE A 35 -7.78 5.67 -47.11
N ASP A 36 -7.25 4.82 -47.99
CA ASP A 36 -7.67 4.65 -49.39
C ASP A 36 -9.14 4.14 -49.54
N HIS A 37 -9.84 3.89 -48.43
CA HIS A 37 -11.16 3.24 -48.39
C HIS A 37 -12.23 4.05 -47.65
N VAL A 38 -11.93 5.26 -47.19
CA VAL A 38 -12.92 6.10 -46.50
C VAL A 38 -13.72 6.89 -47.53
N SER A 39 -15.06 6.81 -47.42
CA SER A 39 -15.94 7.52 -48.34
C SER A 39 -15.68 9.04 -48.26
N PRO A 40 -15.83 9.78 -49.36
CA PRO A 40 -15.65 11.24 -49.37
C PRO A 40 -16.50 11.97 -48.31
N ALA A 41 -17.66 11.42 -47.96
CA ALA A 41 -18.53 11.95 -46.91
C ALA A 41 -17.89 11.82 -45.52
N THR A 42 -17.34 10.64 -45.21
CA THR A 42 -16.68 10.36 -43.93
C THR A 42 -15.37 11.15 -43.78
N ALA A 43 -14.62 11.34 -44.87
CA ALA A 43 -13.43 12.20 -44.86
C ALA A 43 -13.77 13.68 -44.60
N TYR A 44 -14.91 14.15 -45.13
CA TYR A 44 -15.41 15.50 -44.88
C TYR A 44 -15.87 15.68 -43.43
N GLU A 45 -16.62 14.72 -42.87
CA GLU A 45 -17.03 14.73 -41.46
C GLU A 45 -15.83 14.71 -40.50
N LEU A 46 -14.81 13.89 -40.78
CA LEU A 46 -13.56 13.89 -40.02
C LEU A 46 -12.86 15.26 -40.09
N SER A 47 -12.86 15.90 -41.26
CA SER A 47 -12.26 17.24 -41.41
C SER A 47 -13.02 18.33 -40.63
N GLN A 48 -14.35 18.21 -40.50
CA GLN A 48 -15.19 19.09 -39.67
C GLN A 48 -14.91 18.88 -38.17
N ILE A 49 -14.82 17.62 -37.73
CA ILE A 49 -14.47 17.26 -36.35
C ILE A 49 -13.08 17.80 -35.99
N LEU A 50 -12.11 17.68 -36.90
CA LEU A 50 -10.76 18.21 -36.72
C LEU A 50 -10.72 19.74 -36.67
N GLY A 51 -11.53 20.42 -37.49
CA GLY A 51 -11.70 21.87 -37.44
C GLY A 51 -12.25 22.34 -36.09
N LEU A 52 -13.24 21.62 -35.55
CA LEU A 52 -13.81 21.88 -34.23
C LEU A 52 -12.82 21.58 -33.09
N VAL A 53 -12.09 20.47 -33.15
CA VAL A 53 -11.04 20.14 -32.16
C VAL A 53 -9.93 21.20 -32.16
N ALA A 54 -9.51 21.68 -33.34
CA ALA A 54 -8.55 22.77 -33.47
C ALA A 54 -9.08 24.12 -32.95
N GLN A 55 -10.39 24.35 -33.03
CA GLN A 55 -11.03 25.54 -32.48
C GLN A 55 -11.19 25.46 -30.95
N VAL A 56 -11.51 24.29 -30.40
CA VAL A 56 -11.54 24.05 -28.95
C VAL A 56 -10.14 24.12 -28.35
N ALA A 57 -9.11 23.66 -29.07
CA ALA A 57 -7.72 23.82 -28.65
C ALA A 57 -7.24 25.28 -28.63
N ARG A 58 -7.93 26.21 -29.32
CA ARG A 58 -7.62 27.66 -29.32
C ARG A 58 -8.15 28.42 -28.12
N THR A 59 -9.22 27.96 -27.47
CA THR A 59 -9.73 28.67 -26.30
C THR A 59 -8.73 28.46 -25.17
N LYS A 60 -7.96 29.51 -24.86
CA LYS A 60 -6.90 29.51 -23.85
C LYS A 60 -7.39 29.20 -22.41
N ASP A 61 -8.70 29.13 -22.20
CA ASP A 61 -9.41 28.79 -20.95
C ASP A 61 -9.75 27.30 -20.80
N ILE A 62 -8.89 26.39 -21.25
CA ILE A 62 -9.10 24.94 -21.00
C ILE A 62 -8.91 24.60 -19.51
N ASP A 63 -8.16 25.40 -18.74
CA ASP A 63 -7.96 25.16 -17.31
C ASP A 63 -9.22 25.44 -16.45
N ASP A 64 -10.15 26.28 -16.93
CA ASP A 64 -11.38 26.65 -16.19
C ASP A 64 -12.66 25.92 -16.68
N GLN A 65 -12.61 25.19 -17.79
CA GLN A 65 -13.77 24.44 -18.28
C GLN A 65 -13.74 22.97 -17.85
N LYS A 66 -14.86 22.54 -17.23
CA LYS A 66 -15.03 21.17 -16.73
C LYS A 66 -14.73 20.13 -17.82
N PRO A 67 -14.07 19.01 -17.48
CA PRO A 67 -13.66 17.94 -18.42
C PRO A 67 -14.79 17.29 -19.23
N GLY A 68 -16.06 17.63 -18.95
CA GLY A 68 -17.23 17.19 -19.72
C GLY A 68 -17.47 17.92 -21.04
N PHE A 69 -16.84 19.08 -21.31
CA PHE A 69 -17.12 19.84 -22.54
C PHE A 69 -16.62 19.13 -23.81
N LEU A 70 -15.39 18.62 -23.80
CA LEU A 70 -14.85 17.82 -24.91
C LEU A 70 -15.65 16.54 -25.11
N HIS A 71 -16.05 15.87 -24.02
CA HIS A 71 -16.85 14.65 -24.11
C HIS A 71 -18.26 14.93 -24.66
N SER A 72 -18.90 16.04 -24.28
CA SER A 72 -20.21 16.47 -24.79
C SER A 72 -20.13 16.94 -26.25
N ALA A 73 -19.06 17.64 -26.65
CA ALA A 73 -18.88 18.08 -28.03
C ALA A 73 -18.66 16.87 -28.94
N VAL A 74 -17.77 15.96 -28.54
CA VAL A 74 -17.53 14.67 -29.19
C VAL A 74 -18.82 13.85 -29.22
N SER A 75 -19.53 13.66 -28.10
CA SER A 75 -20.76 12.87 -28.08
C SER A 75 -21.90 13.50 -28.88
N SER A 76 -21.98 14.83 -28.98
CA SER A 76 -22.97 15.51 -29.81
C SER A 76 -22.68 15.39 -31.31
N LEU A 77 -21.40 15.29 -31.68
CA LEU A 77 -20.96 15.02 -33.05
C LEU A 77 -21.19 13.55 -33.45
N PHE A 78 -20.94 12.61 -32.52
CA PHE A 78 -21.09 11.17 -32.78
C PHE A 78 -22.51 10.65 -32.50
N GLY A 79 -23.36 11.39 -31.77
CA GLY A 79 -24.71 10.97 -31.38
C GLY A 79 -25.74 10.95 -32.51
N ASN A 80 -25.45 11.60 -33.64
CA ASN A 80 -26.35 11.65 -34.81
C ASN A 80 -25.76 11.02 -36.07
N ALA A 81 -24.51 10.55 -36.03
CA ALA A 81 -23.83 10.01 -37.19
C ALA A 81 -23.68 8.49 -37.00
N ASP A 82 -24.33 7.71 -37.86
CA ASP A 82 -24.25 6.24 -37.90
C ASP A 82 -22.89 5.85 -38.51
N ILE A 83 -21.82 6.15 -37.77
CA ILE A 83 -20.44 5.98 -38.20
C ILE A 83 -19.99 4.58 -37.79
N SER A 84 -20.06 3.64 -38.74
CA SER A 84 -19.54 2.28 -38.60
C SER A 84 -18.01 2.22 -38.72
N VAL A 85 -17.29 3.12 -38.03
CA VAL A 85 -15.82 3.12 -38.05
C VAL A 85 -15.33 2.22 -36.90
N PRO A 86 -14.51 1.20 -37.19
CA PRO A 86 -13.92 0.35 -36.17
C PRO A 86 -13.18 1.17 -35.11
N ARG A 87 -13.29 0.76 -33.85
CA ARG A 87 -12.72 1.47 -32.69
C ARG A 87 -11.21 1.69 -32.83
N GLU A 88 -10.53 0.75 -33.47
CA GLU A 88 -9.09 0.75 -33.71
C GLU A 88 -8.69 1.89 -34.66
N GLU A 89 -9.51 2.16 -35.68
CA GLU A 89 -9.28 3.22 -36.66
C GLU A 89 -9.54 4.61 -36.05
N LEU A 90 -10.53 4.72 -35.16
CA LEU A 90 -10.76 5.94 -34.35
C LEU A 90 -9.58 6.26 -33.42
N LEU A 91 -8.96 5.25 -32.81
CA LEU A 91 -7.80 5.45 -31.94
C LEU A 91 -6.59 5.94 -32.74
N GLU A 92 -6.34 5.37 -33.93
CA GLU A 92 -5.25 5.81 -34.80
C GLU A 92 -5.44 7.26 -35.30
N ILE A 93 -6.68 7.64 -35.62
CA ILE A 93 -7.03 9.01 -36.02
C ILE A 93 -6.80 9.98 -34.84
N LEU A 94 -7.23 9.62 -33.63
CA LEU A 94 -7.02 10.44 -32.43
C LEU A 94 -5.52 10.60 -32.11
N GLU A 95 -4.74 9.52 -32.26
CA GLU A 95 -3.30 9.53 -32.04
C GLU A 95 -2.59 10.45 -33.07
N THR A 96 -2.90 10.28 -34.36
CA THR A 96 -2.34 11.11 -35.44
C THR A 96 -2.71 12.58 -35.26
N THR A 97 -3.94 12.86 -34.84
CA THR A 97 -4.42 14.22 -34.55
C THR A 97 -3.69 14.83 -33.36
N SER A 98 -3.44 14.05 -32.30
CA SER A 98 -2.68 14.50 -31.14
C SER A 98 -1.25 14.89 -31.52
N ILE A 99 -0.59 14.10 -32.37
CA ILE A 99 0.78 14.36 -32.85
C ILE A 99 0.83 15.69 -33.62
N VAL A 100 -0.11 15.93 -34.53
CA VAL A 100 -0.11 17.17 -35.31
C VAL A 100 -0.46 18.38 -34.45
N LEU A 101 -1.35 18.23 -33.46
CA LEU A 101 -1.63 19.30 -32.49
C LEU A 101 -0.42 19.61 -31.58
N THR A 102 0.53 18.68 -31.44
CA THR A 102 1.78 18.93 -30.70
C THR A 102 2.92 19.54 -31.51
N GLU A 103 2.83 19.59 -32.85
CA GLU A 103 3.88 20.19 -33.70
C GLU A 103 4.00 21.71 -33.54
N GLY A 104 2.98 22.39 -33.02
CA GLY A 104 2.96 23.84 -32.79
C GLY A 104 3.27 24.28 -31.36
N LEU A 105 3.56 23.36 -30.44
CA LEU A 105 3.84 23.68 -29.05
C LEU A 105 5.33 23.98 -28.84
N ASP A 106 5.64 24.77 -27.81
CA ASP A 106 6.99 24.95 -27.31
C ASP A 106 7.63 23.58 -26.96
N GLU A 107 8.94 23.45 -27.15
CA GLU A 107 9.69 22.21 -26.90
C GLU A 107 9.52 21.69 -25.45
N GLU A 108 9.31 22.57 -24.46
CA GLU A 108 9.01 22.15 -23.08
C GLU A 108 7.62 21.48 -22.98
N GLU A 109 6.59 22.08 -23.57
CA GLU A 109 5.24 21.50 -23.63
C GLU A 109 5.18 20.21 -24.46
N LYS A 110 5.93 20.16 -25.55
CA LYS A 110 6.07 18.99 -26.41
C LYS A 110 6.69 17.82 -25.65
N TYR A 111 7.74 18.07 -24.86
CA TYR A 111 8.35 17.06 -23.99
C TYR A 111 7.37 16.57 -22.90
N LYS A 112 6.63 17.49 -22.28
CA LYS A 112 5.63 17.15 -21.25
C LYS A 112 4.48 16.31 -21.81
N ARG A 113 3.99 16.64 -23.02
CA ARG A 113 2.95 15.85 -23.70
C ARG A 113 3.44 14.50 -24.19
N GLN A 114 4.66 14.40 -24.71
CA GLN A 114 5.24 13.10 -25.09
C GLN A 114 5.30 12.13 -23.90
N ARG A 115 5.67 12.62 -22.70
CA ARG A 115 5.63 11.80 -21.48
C ARG A 115 4.22 11.31 -21.13
N LEU A 116 3.20 12.15 -21.31
CA LEU A 116 1.81 11.77 -21.05
C LEU A 116 1.31 10.72 -22.05
N ILE A 117 1.61 10.90 -23.33
CA ILE A 117 1.26 9.92 -24.39
C ILE A 117 1.93 8.59 -24.10
N PHE A 118 3.24 8.60 -23.82
CA PHE A 118 4.00 7.40 -23.48
C PHE A 118 3.44 6.68 -22.24
N SER A 119 3.09 7.43 -21.18
CA SER A 119 2.47 6.83 -19.99
C SER A 119 1.13 6.15 -20.28
N ARG A 120 0.30 6.76 -21.14
CA ARG A 120 -0.96 6.17 -21.60
C ARG A 120 -0.72 4.93 -22.45
N GLU A 121 0.27 4.96 -23.34
CA GLU A 121 0.62 3.84 -24.19
C GLU A 121 1.13 2.65 -23.37
N ILE A 122 1.96 2.90 -22.35
CA ILE A 122 2.37 1.87 -21.39
C ILE A 122 1.16 1.27 -20.67
N ILE A 123 0.27 2.11 -20.11
CA ILE A 123 -0.92 1.63 -19.40
C ILE A 123 -1.80 0.79 -20.33
N HIS A 124 -1.95 1.23 -21.59
CA HIS A 124 -2.72 0.50 -22.59
C HIS A 124 -2.06 -0.82 -22.98
N LYS A 125 -0.74 -0.85 -23.19
CA LYS A 125 0.02 -2.09 -23.45
C LYS A 125 -0.08 -3.05 -22.27
N ILE A 126 -0.02 -2.55 -21.04
CA ILE A 126 -0.23 -3.35 -19.82
C ILE A 126 -1.65 -3.93 -19.78
N ASP A 127 -2.69 -3.14 -20.08
CA ASP A 127 -4.08 -3.63 -20.16
C ASP A 127 -4.23 -4.73 -21.22
N ILE A 128 -3.76 -4.50 -22.44
CA ILE A 128 -3.78 -5.49 -23.52
C ILE A 128 -3.03 -6.77 -23.11
N GLN A 129 -1.83 -6.63 -22.54
CA GLN A 129 -1.03 -7.76 -22.08
C GLN A 129 -1.72 -8.54 -20.96
N SER A 130 -2.33 -7.85 -20.00
CA SER A 130 -3.07 -8.49 -18.90
C SER A 130 -4.27 -9.31 -19.38
N ARG A 131 -4.86 -8.94 -20.52
CA ARG A 131 -5.95 -9.71 -21.15
C ARG A 131 -5.44 -10.91 -21.94
N HIS A 132 -4.31 -10.78 -22.63
CA HIS A 132 -3.74 -11.88 -23.44
C HIS A 132 -3.01 -12.93 -22.61
N PHE A 133 -2.46 -12.53 -21.47
CA PHE A 133 -1.70 -13.39 -20.57
C PHE A 133 -2.36 -13.34 -19.18
N PRO A 134 -3.33 -14.23 -18.89
CA PRO A 134 -4.00 -14.26 -17.58
C PRO A 134 -3.03 -14.55 -16.43
N ASN A 135 -1.85 -15.12 -16.75
CA ASN A 135 -0.77 -15.32 -15.80
C ASN A 135 0.37 -14.31 -16.08
N PRO A 136 0.72 -13.42 -15.14
CA PRO A 136 1.79 -12.43 -15.32
C PRO A 136 3.17 -13.04 -15.52
N VAL A 137 3.33 -14.33 -15.19
CA VAL A 137 4.56 -15.10 -15.42
C VAL A 137 4.66 -15.59 -16.87
N SER A 138 3.53 -15.86 -17.53
CA SER A 138 3.56 -16.34 -18.92
C SER A 138 3.83 -15.22 -19.91
N SER A 139 3.36 -13.99 -19.64
CA SER A 139 3.80 -12.81 -20.39
C SER A 139 5.31 -12.63 -20.29
N LEU A 140 5.89 -12.74 -19.10
CA LEU A 140 7.35 -12.65 -18.90
C LEU A 140 8.20 -13.67 -19.68
N LEU A 141 7.63 -14.85 -19.97
CA LEU A 141 8.29 -15.94 -20.68
C LEU A 141 8.02 -15.92 -22.19
N ALA A 142 6.98 -15.21 -22.64
CA ALA A 142 6.70 -15.07 -24.05
C ALA A 142 7.84 -14.28 -24.71
N ARG A 143 8.47 -14.85 -25.75
CA ARG A 143 9.49 -14.16 -26.54
C ARG A 143 8.89 -12.93 -27.18
N TYR A 144 9.18 -11.76 -26.63
CA TYR A 144 8.82 -10.51 -27.26
C TYR A 144 9.87 -10.08 -28.29
N ASN A 145 9.39 -9.65 -29.45
CA ASN A 145 10.24 -9.22 -30.56
C ASN A 145 10.63 -7.73 -30.46
N SER A 146 9.97 -6.93 -29.63
CA SER A 146 10.31 -5.51 -29.48
C SER A 146 11.45 -5.30 -28.48
N LEU A 147 12.23 -4.24 -28.69
CA LEU A 147 13.33 -3.87 -27.78
C LEU A 147 12.81 -3.40 -26.42
N GLU A 148 11.65 -2.72 -26.42
CA GLU A 148 10.97 -2.23 -25.21
C GLU A 148 10.52 -3.39 -24.33
N ASP A 149 9.90 -4.42 -24.92
CA ASP A 149 9.43 -5.58 -24.17
C ASP A 149 10.58 -6.38 -23.58
N ARG A 150 11.72 -6.47 -24.28
CA ARG A 150 12.92 -7.13 -23.75
C ARG A 150 13.50 -6.39 -22.56
N LEU A 151 13.58 -5.06 -22.64
CA LEU A 151 14.01 -4.20 -21.53
C LEU A 151 13.08 -4.36 -20.33
N LEU A 152 11.76 -4.31 -20.58
CA LEU A 152 10.75 -4.47 -19.54
C LEU A 152 10.81 -5.87 -18.92
N SER A 153 10.93 -6.92 -19.73
CA SER A 153 11.08 -8.31 -19.27
C SER A 153 12.29 -8.45 -18.34
N GLY A 154 13.46 -7.91 -18.70
CA GLY A 154 14.64 -7.91 -17.83
C GLY A 154 14.40 -7.19 -16.50
N THR A 155 13.73 -6.03 -16.55
CA THR A 155 13.39 -5.25 -15.35
C THR A 155 12.42 -5.99 -14.44
N VAL A 156 11.41 -6.65 -15.01
CA VAL A 156 10.41 -7.40 -14.25
C VAL A 156 11.02 -8.69 -13.67
N TRP A 157 11.93 -9.36 -14.38
CA TRP A 157 12.69 -10.49 -13.82
C TRP A 157 13.52 -10.07 -12.62
N PHE A 158 14.23 -8.94 -12.72
CA PHE A 158 14.94 -8.35 -11.60
C PHE A 158 14.00 -8.06 -10.42
N PHE A 159 12.87 -7.39 -10.70
CA PHE A 159 11.88 -7.04 -9.68
C PHE A 159 11.33 -8.28 -8.96
N ASN A 160 10.97 -9.34 -9.68
CA ASN A 160 10.49 -10.57 -9.06
C ASN A 160 11.55 -11.22 -8.17
N LEU A 161 12.80 -11.28 -8.66
CA LEU A 161 13.89 -11.96 -7.95
C LEU A 161 14.34 -11.20 -6.69
N PHE A 162 14.41 -9.87 -6.75
CA PHE A 162 15.01 -9.05 -5.69
C PHE A 162 14.00 -8.28 -4.83
N PHE A 163 12.74 -8.16 -5.27
CA PHE A 163 11.67 -7.54 -4.49
C PHE A 163 10.61 -8.54 -4.05
N VAL A 164 9.96 -9.22 -5.01
CA VAL A 164 8.80 -10.08 -4.70
C VAL A 164 9.20 -11.30 -3.86
N VAL A 165 10.19 -12.07 -4.32
CA VAL A 165 10.63 -13.29 -3.62
C VAL A 165 11.14 -12.99 -2.20
N PRO A 166 12.03 -12.01 -1.97
CA PRO A 166 12.46 -11.65 -0.62
C PRO A 166 11.30 -11.14 0.25
N SER A 167 10.39 -10.35 -0.30
CA SER A 167 9.23 -9.85 0.47
C SER A 167 8.28 -10.96 0.90
N LEU A 168 8.03 -11.94 0.03
CA LEU A 168 7.24 -13.13 0.37
C LEU A 168 7.95 -14.01 1.40
N LEU A 169 9.27 -14.14 1.30
CA LEU A 169 10.06 -14.90 2.26
C LEU A 169 10.01 -14.23 3.64
N VAL A 170 10.15 -12.90 3.70
CA VAL A 170 9.97 -12.13 4.94
C VAL A 170 8.59 -12.37 5.50
N LEU A 171 7.55 -12.11 4.72
CA LEU A 171 6.16 -12.28 5.15
C LEU A 171 5.92 -13.70 5.68
N SER A 172 6.48 -14.72 5.02
CA SER A 172 6.37 -16.11 5.44
C SER A 172 7.06 -16.37 6.78
N ILE A 173 8.27 -15.85 6.98
CA ILE A 173 8.99 -15.92 8.27
C ILE A 173 8.17 -15.21 9.37
N LEU A 174 7.60 -14.05 9.07
CA LEU A 174 6.76 -13.30 10.01
C LEU A 174 5.51 -14.08 10.42
N VAL A 175 4.84 -14.72 9.46
CA VAL A 175 3.68 -15.56 9.73
C VAL A 175 4.07 -16.76 10.59
N VAL A 176 5.15 -17.47 10.26
CA VAL A 176 5.62 -18.61 11.08
C VAL A 176 5.97 -18.17 12.50
N TYR A 177 6.61 -17.01 12.62
CA TYR A 177 7.03 -16.49 13.91
C TYR A 177 5.86 -16.01 14.78
N THR A 178 4.86 -15.38 14.17
CA THR A 178 3.63 -15.00 14.87
C THR A 178 2.83 -16.23 15.32
N LEU A 179 2.73 -17.26 14.48
CA LEU A 179 2.09 -18.53 14.84
C LEU A 179 2.81 -19.24 15.98
N LYS A 180 4.15 -19.28 15.96
CA LYS A 180 4.94 -19.91 17.04
C LYS A 180 4.71 -19.21 18.37
N THR A 181 4.68 -17.89 18.36
CA THR A 181 4.49 -17.12 19.60
C THR A 181 3.06 -17.20 20.11
N TYR A 182 2.07 -17.25 19.21
CA TYR A 182 0.69 -17.51 19.57
C TYR A 182 0.53 -18.87 20.26
N ASN A 183 1.24 -19.90 19.79
CA ASN A 183 1.20 -21.24 20.40
C ASN A 183 1.82 -21.25 21.81
N VAL A 184 2.97 -20.60 21.99
CA VAL A 184 3.62 -20.48 23.31
C VAL A 184 2.72 -19.73 24.30
N ASN A 185 2.09 -18.64 23.86
CA ASN A 185 1.16 -17.89 24.70
C ASN A 185 -0.11 -18.71 25.01
N GLY A 186 -0.58 -19.53 24.06
CA GLY A 186 -1.69 -20.46 24.26
C GLY A 186 -1.41 -21.49 25.35
N GLU A 187 -0.20 -22.06 25.39
CA GLU A 187 0.21 -22.97 26.46
C GLU A 187 0.30 -22.26 27.83
N ASN A 188 0.86 -21.05 27.86
CA ASN A 188 0.91 -20.25 29.09
C ASN A 188 -0.49 -19.92 29.61
N ILE A 189 -1.42 -19.53 28.74
CA ILE A 189 -2.82 -19.28 29.11
C ILE A 189 -3.47 -20.56 29.63
N LYS A 190 -3.24 -21.70 28.98
CA LYS A 190 -3.77 -23.00 29.42
C LYS A 190 -3.23 -23.40 30.80
N ASN A 191 -1.94 -23.19 31.04
CA ASN A 191 -1.30 -23.48 32.32
C ASN A 191 -1.87 -22.58 33.42
N ASN A 192 -1.98 -21.27 33.17
CA ASN A 192 -2.59 -20.33 34.10
C ASN A 192 -4.06 -20.70 34.40
N LEU A 193 -4.82 -21.11 33.40
CA LEU A 193 -6.21 -21.55 33.57
C LEU A 193 -6.29 -22.83 34.43
N ASN A 194 -5.40 -23.79 34.21
CA ASN A 194 -5.34 -25.01 35.03
C ASN A 194 -4.96 -24.71 36.48
N THR A 195 -4.03 -23.78 36.72
CA THR A 195 -3.70 -23.31 38.08
C THR A 195 -4.92 -22.68 38.75
N LEU A 196 -5.69 -21.88 38.00
CA LEU A 196 -6.90 -21.22 38.50
C LEU A 196 -8.01 -22.23 38.84
N ILE A 197 -8.21 -23.25 38.00
CA ILE A 197 -9.14 -24.36 38.26
C ILE A 197 -8.70 -25.16 39.51
N SER A 198 -7.41 -25.45 39.63
CA SER A 198 -6.86 -26.15 40.81
C SER A 198 -7.11 -25.35 42.09
N ASN A 199 -6.85 -24.04 42.08
CA ASN A 199 -7.08 -23.18 43.25
C ASN A 199 -8.57 -23.12 43.64
N ASN A 200 -9.48 -23.05 42.67
CA ASN A 200 -10.92 -23.09 42.92
C ASN A 200 -11.37 -24.43 43.52
N SER A 201 -10.76 -25.54 43.10
CA SER A 201 -11.08 -26.87 43.68
C SER A 201 -10.67 -26.97 45.16
N VAL A 202 -9.51 -26.40 45.53
CA VAL A 202 -9.05 -26.32 46.92
C VAL A 202 -10.00 -25.46 47.74
N MET A 203 -10.41 -24.30 47.23
CA MET A 203 -11.36 -23.42 47.90
C MET A 203 -12.73 -24.09 48.12
N THR A 204 -13.22 -24.83 47.12
CA THR A 204 -14.48 -25.59 47.23
C THR A 204 -14.39 -26.68 48.30
N GLN A 205 -13.23 -27.36 48.40
CA GLN A 205 -13.00 -28.34 49.44
C GLN A 205 -12.97 -27.70 50.83
N SER A 206 -12.26 -26.58 51.00
CA SER A 206 -12.23 -25.85 52.27
C SER A 206 -13.63 -25.39 52.73
N LEU A 207 -14.49 -24.95 51.79
CA LEU A 207 -15.87 -24.60 52.12
C LEU A 207 -16.69 -25.82 52.58
N ARG A 208 -16.51 -26.97 51.95
CA ARG A 208 -17.18 -28.23 52.35
C ARG A 208 -16.69 -28.73 53.71
N ASP A 209 -15.41 -28.58 54.01
CA ASP A 209 -14.86 -28.96 55.31
C ASP A 209 -15.43 -28.06 56.42
N ILE A 210 -15.59 -26.76 56.17
CA ILE A 210 -16.26 -25.82 57.09
C ILE A 210 -17.72 -26.23 57.32
N ASP A 211 -18.45 -26.56 56.27
CA ASP A 211 -19.86 -27.01 56.35
C ASP A 211 -19.97 -28.27 57.23
N SER A 212 -19.07 -29.24 57.04
CA SER A 212 -19.05 -30.46 57.88
C SER A 212 -18.69 -30.20 59.35
N GLN A 213 -17.83 -29.23 59.63
CA GLN A 213 -17.52 -28.83 61.01
C GLN A 213 -18.72 -28.12 61.65
N LEU A 214 -19.48 -27.37 60.86
CA LEU A 214 -20.70 -26.71 61.33
C LEU A 214 -21.77 -27.75 61.73
N ASP A 215 -21.94 -28.80 60.93
CA ASP A 215 -22.86 -29.92 61.21
C ASP A 215 -22.47 -30.71 62.47
N GLU A 216 -21.18 -30.75 62.83
CA GLU A 216 -20.71 -31.39 64.07
C GLU A 216 -20.96 -30.52 65.31
N ILE A 217 -20.86 -29.19 65.16
CA ILE A 217 -21.06 -28.23 66.26
C ILE A 217 -22.55 -27.98 66.53
N LEU A 218 -23.37 -27.95 65.49
CA LEU A 218 -24.81 -27.76 65.62
C LEU A 218 -25.45 -29.09 66.02
N PRO A 219 -26.00 -29.23 67.25
CA PRO A 219 -26.73 -30.44 67.59
C PRO A 219 -27.86 -30.63 66.57
N PRO A 220 -28.20 -31.89 66.22
CA PRO A 220 -29.31 -32.14 65.33
C PRO A 220 -30.52 -31.41 65.91
N VAL A 221 -31.06 -30.46 65.15
CA VAL A 221 -32.35 -29.84 65.45
C VAL A 221 -33.37 -30.96 65.25
N GLU A 222 -33.47 -31.81 66.26
CA GLU A 222 -34.41 -32.90 66.32
C GLU A 222 -35.77 -32.24 66.20
N LYS A 223 -36.43 -32.54 65.08
CA LYS A 223 -37.69 -31.93 64.67
C LYS A 223 -38.64 -31.94 65.85
N ALA A 224 -38.88 -30.77 66.44
CA ALA A 224 -40.02 -30.50 67.30
C ALA A 224 -41.31 -30.47 66.44
N GLU A 225 -41.56 -31.52 65.66
CA GLU A 225 -42.86 -31.81 65.06
C GLU A 225 -43.64 -32.65 66.07
N GLY A 226 -44.24 -32.00 67.07
CA GLY A 226 -45.09 -32.71 68.01
C GLY A 226 -45.48 -31.96 69.28
N ALA A 227 -45.97 -30.71 69.19
CA ALA A 227 -46.69 -30.09 70.30
C ALA A 227 -47.58 -28.92 69.84
N GLU A 228 -48.54 -29.17 68.95
CA GLU A 228 -49.78 -28.37 68.98
C GLU A 228 -50.62 -28.87 70.16
N GLN A 229 -50.51 -28.22 71.32
CA GLN A 229 -51.67 -27.99 72.19
C GLN A 229 -51.39 -27.00 73.33
N ASN A 230 -52.12 -25.88 73.23
CA ASN A 230 -52.67 -25.06 74.31
C ASN A 230 -51.80 -23.92 74.91
N PRO A 231 -52.22 -22.65 74.84
CA PRO A 231 -51.46 -21.52 75.37
C PRO A 231 -51.83 -21.28 76.84
N ASN A 232 -50.84 -21.29 77.73
CA ASN A 232 -50.97 -20.72 79.06
C ASN A 232 -49.83 -19.71 79.27
N PRO A 233 -50.10 -18.40 79.40
CA PRO A 233 -49.07 -17.39 79.51
C PRO A 233 -48.80 -17.14 80.99
N SER A 234 -47.74 -17.72 81.55
CA SER A 234 -47.01 -17.22 82.74
C SER A 234 -46.03 -18.28 83.23
N GLU A 235 -44.90 -18.44 82.56
CA GLU A 235 -43.69 -18.96 83.22
C GLU A 235 -42.47 -18.59 82.38
N THR A 236 -41.74 -17.59 82.85
CA THR A 236 -40.44 -17.17 82.34
C THR A 236 -39.41 -18.24 82.66
N ASN A 237 -39.34 -19.27 81.82
CA ASN A 237 -38.23 -20.20 81.83
C ASN A 237 -37.02 -19.51 81.20
N SER A 238 -36.02 -19.27 82.04
CA SER A 238 -34.69 -18.80 81.68
C SER A 238 -34.13 -19.67 80.56
N VAL A 239 -34.12 -19.12 79.35
CA VAL A 239 -33.39 -19.66 78.21
C VAL A 239 -31.95 -19.83 78.65
N GLU A 240 -31.54 -21.08 78.87
CA GLU A 240 -30.17 -21.45 79.14
C GLU A 240 -29.38 -21.06 77.88
N SER A 241 -28.72 -19.90 77.97
CA SER A 241 -27.95 -19.33 76.89
C SER A 241 -26.87 -20.34 76.52
N ILE A 242 -27.02 -20.97 75.36
CA ILE A 242 -25.99 -21.82 74.76
C ILE A 242 -24.74 -20.95 74.64
N ASN A 243 -23.81 -21.16 75.58
CA ASN A 243 -22.61 -20.36 75.73
C ASN A 243 -21.60 -20.84 74.69
N VAL A 244 -21.80 -20.44 73.43
CA VAL A 244 -20.84 -20.70 72.36
C VAL A 244 -19.57 -19.93 72.72
N PRO A 245 -18.41 -20.59 72.88
CA PRO A 245 -17.17 -19.93 73.25
C PRO A 245 -16.84 -18.83 72.25
N ILE A 246 -16.67 -17.58 72.73
CA ILE A 246 -16.35 -16.39 71.92
C ILE A 246 -15.09 -16.61 71.05
N SER A 247 -14.18 -17.49 71.48
CA SER A 247 -12.99 -17.87 70.72
C SER A 247 -13.33 -18.51 69.36
N ILE A 248 -14.37 -19.36 69.30
CA ILE A 248 -14.79 -20.04 68.07
C ILE A 248 -15.38 -19.03 67.08
N LEU A 249 -16.19 -18.07 67.57
CA LEU A 249 -16.76 -17.01 66.72
C LEU A 249 -15.68 -16.10 66.13
N SER A 250 -14.61 -15.80 66.87
CA SER A 250 -13.51 -14.97 66.36
C SER A 250 -12.66 -15.68 65.30
N GLU A 251 -12.52 -17.01 65.39
CA GLU A 251 -11.76 -17.82 64.43
C GLU A 251 -12.56 -18.02 63.13
N ILE A 252 -13.88 -18.21 63.24
CA ILE A 252 -14.79 -18.28 62.09
C ILE A 252 -14.78 -16.93 61.33
N ASP A 253 -14.88 -15.80 62.03
CA ASP A 253 -14.91 -14.48 61.39
C ASP A 253 -13.59 -14.17 60.64
N GLY A 254 -12.44 -14.52 61.23
CA GLY A 254 -11.14 -14.36 60.58
C GLY A 254 -10.96 -15.21 59.32
N ASN A 255 -11.46 -16.44 59.33
CA ASN A 255 -11.37 -17.35 58.18
C ASN A 255 -12.37 -16.99 57.07
N VAL A 256 -13.59 -16.59 57.44
CA VAL A 256 -14.62 -16.12 56.49
C VAL A 256 -14.17 -14.82 55.80
N THR A 257 -13.61 -13.87 56.54
CA THR A 257 -13.16 -12.60 55.96
C THR A 257 -11.99 -12.80 54.98
N LYS A 258 -11.05 -13.70 55.28
CA LYS A 258 -9.97 -14.07 54.34
C LYS A 258 -10.50 -14.79 53.10
N ALA A 259 -11.48 -15.68 53.26
CA ALA A 259 -12.11 -16.37 52.13
C ALA A 259 -12.86 -15.40 51.21
N LEU A 260 -13.60 -14.44 51.77
CA LEU A 260 -14.31 -13.39 51.04
C LEU A 260 -13.36 -12.43 50.33
N GLN A 261 -12.27 -12.01 50.97
CA GLN A 261 -11.27 -11.14 50.34
C GLN A 261 -10.60 -11.82 49.14
N ASN A 262 -10.23 -13.10 49.30
CA ASN A 262 -9.69 -13.89 48.19
C ASN A 262 -10.72 -14.02 47.06
N GLN A 263 -12.00 -14.24 47.38
CA GLN A 263 -13.07 -14.35 46.37
C GLN A 263 -13.28 -13.03 45.61
N LEU A 264 -13.16 -11.89 46.29
CA LEU A 264 -13.25 -10.55 45.71
C LEU A 264 -12.10 -10.30 44.72
N ASP A 265 -10.87 -10.63 45.12
CA ASP A 265 -9.69 -10.50 44.25
C ASP A 265 -9.79 -11.42 43.01
N TYR A 266 -10.36 -12.63 43.18
CA TYR A 266 -10.66 -13.53 42.06
C TYR A 266 -11.75 -13.01 41.13
N THR A 267 -12.80 -12.38 41.65
CA THR A 267 -13.87 -11.81 40.81
C THR A 267 -13.36 -10.63 40.00
N HIS A 268 -12.52 -9.76 40.57
CA HIS A 268 -11.88 -8.68 39.83
C HIS A 268 -10.97 -9.19 38.71
N ALA A 269 -10.19 -10.25 38.94
CA ALA A 269 -9.36 -10.89 37.92
C ALA A 269 -10.21 -11.56 36.81
N ALA A 270 -11.29 -12.24 37.17
CA ALA A 270 -12.20 -12.89 36.22
C ALA A 270 -12.94 -11.85 35.35
N THR A 271 -13.44 -10.77 35.94
CA THR A 271 -14.11 -9.68 35.20
C THR A 271 -13.14 -8.97 34.23
N ALA A 272 -11.88 -8.75 34.63
CA ALA A 272 -10.86 -8.21 33.73
C ALA A 272 -10.59 -9.14 32.53
N THR A 273 -10.60 -10.46 32.76
CA THR A 273 -10.37 -11.47 31.71
C THR A 273 -11.59 -11.64 30.79
N GLN A 274 -12.81 -11.53 31.32
CA GLN A 274 -14.04 -11.64 30.55
C GLN A 274 -14.31 -10.38 29.70
N ASN A 275 -13.91 -9.20 30.18
CA ASN A 275 -13.90 -7.96 29.39
C ASN A 275 -12.88 -8.00 28.23
N LEU A 276 -11.78 -8.74 28.37
CA LEU A 276 -10.84 -9.01 27.27
C LEU A 276 -11.43 -9.93 26.19
N LEU A 277 -12.31 -10.87 26.57
CA LEU A 277 -12.92 -11.87 25.67
C LEU A 277 -14.19 -11.38 24.95
N ASN A 278 -14.96 -10.47 25.55
CA ASN A 278 -16.29 -10.07 25.05
C ASN A 278 -16.31 -8.93 24.01
N GLY A 279 -15.19 -8.64 23.34
CA GLY A 279 -15.25 -7.96 22.04
C GLY A 279 -15.51 -6.43 22.01
N GLU A 280 -15.62 -5.73 23.15
CA GLU A 280 -15.51 -4.24 23.15
C GLU A 280 -14.08 -3.76 22.80
N SER A 281 -13.18 -4.69 22.56
CA SER A 281 -11.77 -4.46 22.34
C SER A 281 -11.40 -4.28 20.87
N SER A 282 -12.23 -3.87 19.89
CA SER A 282 -11.69 -3.77 18.50
C SER A 282 -10.45 -2.85 18.40
N LYS A 283 -10.35 -1.83 19.27
CA LYS A 283 -9.14 -1.01 19.42
C LYS A 283 -8.08 -1.62 20.34
N GLN A 284 -8.48 -2.30 21.41
CA GLN A 284 -7.56 -2.90 22.38
C GLN A 284 -6.97 -4.24 21.92
N SER A 285 -7.74 -5.07 21.21
CA SER A 285 -7.30 -6.27 20.51
C SER A 285 -6.45 -5.92 19.30
N VAL A 286 -6.74 -4.85 18.55
CA VAL A 286 -5.80 -4.34 17.54
C VAL A 286 -4.53 -3.81 18.22
N ALA A 287 -4.62 -3.11 19.35
CA ALA A 287 -3.44 -2.66 20.11
C ALA A 287 -2.67 -3.83 20.75
N LEU A 288 -3.33 -4.91 21.16
CA LEU A 288 -2.72 -6.13 21.71
C LEU A 288 -2.15 -7.01 20.62
N ILE A 289 -2.78 -7.10 19.45
CA ILE A 289 -2.22 -7.75 18.26
C ILE A 289 -1.02 -6.93 17.79
N HIS A 290 -1.11 -5.60 17.77
CA HIS A 290 0.02 -4.73 17.44
C HIS A 290 1.15 -4.86 18.47
N LYS A 291 0.84 -4.88 19.77
CA LYS A 291 1.81 -5.07 20.85
C LYS A 291 2.41 -6.48 20.83
N ALA A 292 1.62 -7.51 20.59
CA ALA A 292 2.09 -8.89 20.45
C ALA A 292 2.97 -9.01 19.20
N ILE A 293 2.57 -8.41 18.07
CA ILE A 293 3.41 -8.29 16.88
C ILE A 293 4.74 -7.62 17.25
N LEU A 294 4.74 -6.51 18.00
CA LEU A 294 5.95 -5.81 18.46
C LEU A 294 6.80 -6.63 19.45
N GLU A 295 6.20 -7.35 20.41
CA GLU A 295 6.90 -8.25 21.36
C GLU A 295 7.48 -9.46 20.65
N ILE A 296 6.72 -10.01 19.70
CA ILE A 296 7.17 -11.05 18.78
C ILE A 296 8.40 -10.52 18.06
N PHE A 297 8.35 -9.36 17.41
CA PHE A 297 9.51 -8.77 16.73
C PHE A 297 10.75 -8.46 17.59
N GLY A 298 10.74 -8.71 18.90
CA GLY A 298 11.89 -8.49 19.78
C GLY A 298 12.23 -7.01 19.96
N ILE A 299 11.30 -6.12 19.61
CA ILE A 299 11.49 -4.66 19.61
C ILE A 299 11.66 -4.11 21.04
N GLN A 300 11.17 -4.82 22.05
CA GLN A 300 11.28 -4.42 23.46
C GLN A 300 12.40 -5.12 24.27
N SER A 301 12.93 -6.27 23.83
CA SER A 301 13.85 -7.05 24.67
C SER A 301 15.34 -6.80 24.42
N GLY A 302 15.70 -5.88 23.52
CA GLY A 302 17.09 -5.40 23.36
C GLY A 302 18.14 -6.47 23.01
N THR A 303 17.74 -7.66 22.55
CA THR A 303 18.63 -8.84 22.54
C THR A 303 18.72 -9.58 21.21
N LEU A 304 18.32 -8.98 20.09
CA LEU A 304 18.61 -9.55 18.78
C LEU A 304 19.15 -8.53 17.77
N PRO A 305 20.23 -8.85 17.01
CA PRO A 305 20.70 -8.10 15.84
C PRO A 305 19.71 -8.09 14.66
N MET A 306 18.45 -8.49 14.90
CA MET A 306 17.38 -8.57 13.92
C MET A 306 17.02 -7.20 13.33
N THR A 307 17.23 -6.11 14.07
CA THR A 307 17.06 -4.74 13.54
C THR A 307 18.02 -4.45 12.37
N GLY A 308 19.27 -4.90 12.44
CA GLY A 308 20.24 -4.72 11.35
C GLY A 308 19.90 -5.55 10.11
N ILE A 309 19.50 -6.82 10.31
CA ILE A 309 19.10 -7.71 9.21
C ILE A 309 17.83 -7.18 8.53
N LEU A 310 16.84 -6.74 9.32
CA LEU A 310 15.60 -6.16 8.79
C LEU A 310 15.88 -4.86 8.02
N ALA A 311 16.73 -3.98 8.55
CA ALA A 311 17.14 -2.75 7.86
C ALA A 311 17.84 -3.06 6.53
N LEU A 312 18.74 -4.04 6.50
CA LEU A 312 19.40 -4.49 5.27
C LEU A 312 18.40 -5.04 4.25
N LEU A 313 17.41 -5.80 4.71
CA LEU A 313 16.39 -6.40 3.85
C LEU A 313 15.41 -5.37 3.27
N ILE A 314 15.06 -4.36 4.08
CA ILE A 314 14.35 -3.16 3.62
C ILE A 314 15.21 -2.42 2.59
N ALA A 315 16.52 -2.27 2.84
CA ALA A 315 17.42 -1.60 1.90
C ALA A 315 17.48 -2.33 0.55
N ILE A 316 17.56 -3.66 0.56
CA ILE A 316 17.55 -4.50 -0.64
C ILE A 316 16.24 -4.33 -1.39
N THR A 317 15.10 -4.52 -0.72
CA THR A 317 13.78 -4.49 -1.37
C THR A 317 13.44 -3.10 -1.88
N MET A 318 13.57 -2.06 -1.04
CA MET A 318 13.27 -0.69 -1.44
C MET A 318 14.27 -0.13 -2.44
N GLY A 319 15.55 -0.49 -2.33
CA GLY A 319 16.58 -0.15 -3.31
C GLY A 319 16.33 -0.81 -4.67
N ALA A 320 15.94 -2.08 -4.69
CA ALA A 320 15.56 -2.80 -5.90
C ALA A 320 14.31 -2.18 -6.56
N LEU A 321 13.31 -1.81 -5.76
CA LEU A 321 12.11 -1.11 -6.23
C LEU A 321 12.50 0.25 -6.84
N GLY A 322 13.28 1.07 -6.14
CA GLY A 322 13.75 2.36 -6.65
C GLY A 322 14.55 2.24 -7.96
N GLY A 323 15.48 1.29 -8.03
CA GLY A 323 16.26 1.02 -9.24
C GLY A 323 15.40 0.56 -10.42
N SER A 324 14.39 -0.27 -10.17
CA SER A 324 13.45 -0.72 -11.21
C SER A 324 12.62 0.45 -11.75
N VAL A 325 12.10 1.31 -10.88
CA VAL A 325 11.34 2.50 -11.29
C VAL A 325 12.24 3.46 -12.10
N SER A 326 13.51 3.64 -11.71
CA SER A 326 14.48 4.46 -12.47
C SER A 326 14.63 3.98 -13.92
N VAL A 327 14.77 2.67 -14.11
CA VAL A 327 14.90 2.05 -15.44
C VAL A 327 13.62 2.21 -16.26
N ILE A 328 12.45 1.98 -15.67
CA ILE A 328 11.16 2.14 -16.36
C ILE A 328 10.99 3.59 -16.83
N MET A 329 11.28 4.56 -15.97
CA MET A 329 11.16 5.99 -16.30
C MET A 329 12.17 6.47 -17.35
N THR A 330 13.25 5.73 -17.56
CA THR A 330 14.32 6.08 -18.51
C THR A 330 14.28 5.20 -19.77
N SER A 331 13.33 4.27 -19.85
CA SER A 331 13.25 3.23 -20.88
C SER A 331 13.41 3.74 -22.32
N ASP A 332 12.79 4.86 -22.69
CA ASP A 332 12.94 5.48 -24.02
C ASP A 332 14.41 5.80 -24.36
N LYS A 333 15.12 6.42 -23.42
CA LYS A 333 16.54 6.75 -23.60
C LYS A 333 17.37 5.47 -23.68
N LEU A 334 17.05 4.48 -22.85
CA LEU A 334 17.76 3.20 -22.83
C LEU A 334 17.60 2.47 -24.16
N VAL A 335 16.38 2.33 -24.67
CA VAL A 335 16.10 1.67 -25.95
C VAL A 335 16.90 2.33 -27.07
N ASN A 336 16.98 3.66 -27.09
CA ASN A 336 17.76 4.41 -28.07
C ASN A 336 19.28 4.21 -27.92
N GLU A 337 19.81 4.19 -26.70
CA GLU A 337 21.22 3.84 -26.44
C GLU A 337 21.53 2.40 -26.87
N THR A 338 20.58 1.50 -26.66
CA THR A 338 20.74 0.07 -26.95
C THR A 338 20.86 -0.19 -28.44
N LYS A 339 20.06 0.50 -29.26
CA LYS A 339 20.17 0.50 -30.73
C LYS A 339 21.57 0.90 -31.20
N ARG A 340 22.24 1.83 -30.49
CA ARG A 340 23.59 2.29 -30.82
C ARG A 340 24.68 1.32 -30.35
N LYS A 341 24.55 0.80 -29.13
CA LYS A 341 25.59 -0.01 -28.47
C LYS A 341 25.54 -1.51 -28.80
N LYS A 342 24.51 -2.00 -29.52
CA LYS A 342 24.29 -3.42 -29.84
C LYS A 342 24.26 -4.35 -28.62
N VAL A 343 23.91 -3.82 -27.45
CA VAL A 343 23.71 -4.62 -26.23
C VAL A 343 22.27 -5.15 -26.25
N ASP A 344 22.01 -6.29 -25.61
CA ASP A 344 20.63 -6.76 -25.44
C ASP A 344 19.89 -5.86 -24.43
N PRO A 345 18.72 -5.26 -24.77
CA PRO A 345 17.93 -4.48 -23.82
C PRO A 345 17.56 -5.26 -22.56
N PHE A 346 17.42 -6.59 -22.65
CA PHE A 346 17.13 -7.43 -21.50
C PHE A 346 18.16 -7.28 -20.38
N TYR A 347 19.45 -7.36 -20.72
CA TYR A 347 20.53 -7.24 -19.73
C TYR A 347 20.59 -5.83 -19.14
N ILE A 348 20.26 -4.80 -19.92
CA ILE A 348 20.19 -3.43 -19.42
C ILE A 348 19.07 -3.32 -18.38
N GLY A 349 17.89 -3.88 -18.68
CA GLY A 349 16.74 -3.87 -17.76
C GLY A 349 17.00 -4.66 -16.49
N PHE A 350 17.73 -5.77 -16.58
CA PHE A 350 18.05 -6.62 -15.45
C PHE A 350 19.18 -6.07 -14.57
N PHE A 351 20.30 -5.62 -15.16
CA PHE A 351 21.50 -5.26 -14.40
C PHE A 351 21.55 -3.79 -13.95
N ARG A 352 20.88 -2.85 -14.63
CA ARG A 352 20.89 -1.45 -14.16
C ARG A 352 20.25 -1.28 -12.77
N PRO A 353 19.10 -1.90 -12.45
CA PRO A 353 18.51 -1.82 -11.11
C PRO A 353 19.43 -2.36 -10.01
N PHE A 354 20.31 -3.31 -10.34
CA PHE A 354 21.29 -3.87 -9.39
C PHE A 354 22.24 -2.80 -8.85
N ILE A 355 22.62 -1.82 -9.67
CA ILE A 355 23.48 -0.70 -9.25
C ILE A 355 22.74 0.17 -8.23
N GLY A 356 21.46 0.47 -8.48
CA GLY A 356 20.61 1.20 -7.54
C GLY A 356 20.45 0.46 -6.21
N MET A 357 20.18 -0.84 -6.26
CA MET A 357 20.09 -1.68 -5.07
C MET A 357 21.40 -1.70 -4.26
N ALA A 358 22.56 -1.86 -4.91
CA ALA A 358 23.86 -1.84 -4.24
C ALA A 358 24.13 -0.48 -3.57
N PHE A 359 23.76 0.62 -4.22
CA PHE A 359 23.88 1.96 -3.65
C PHE A 359 22.94 2.15 -2.45
N ALA A 360 21.71 1.65 -2.50
CA ALA A 360 20.79 1.69 -1.36
C ALA A 360 21.34 0.92 -0.15
N ILE A 361 21.91 -0.27 -0.36
CA ILE A 361 22.57 -1.05 0.69
C ILE A 361 23.72 -0.26 1.30
N PHE A 362 24.55 0.36 0.46
CA PHE A 362 25.66 1.20 0.92
C PHE A 362 25.18 2.36 1.78
N VAL A 363 24.17 3.12 1.33
CA VAL A 363 23.64 4.28 2.08
C VAL A 363 23.05 3.85 3.42
N VAL A 364 22.23 2.79 3.47
CA VAL A 364 21.66 2.31 4.74
C VAL A 364 22.76 1.79 5.67
N SER A 365 23.77 1.08 5.15
CA SER A 365 24.91 0.62 5.95
C SER A 365 25.71 1.79 6.51
N LEU A 366 25.87 2.86 5.73
CA LEU A 366 26.57 4.07 6.17
C LEU A 366 25.78 4.79 7.28
N ILE A 367 24.45 4.80 7.23
CA ILE A 367 23.62 5.34 8.31
C ILE A 367 23.72 4.47 9.57
N GLU A 368 23.60 3.16 9.43
CA GLU A 368 23.72 2.20 10.54
C GLU A 368 25.12 2.17 11.17
N SER A 369 26.17 2.57 10.43
CA SER A 369 27.53 2.69 10.98
C SER A 369 27.67 3.77 12.07
N GLY A 370 26.65 4.60 12.28
CA GLY A 370 26.67 5.67 13.26
C GLY A 370 27.41 6.93 12.81
N ILE A 371 27.91 6.99 11.57
CA ILE A 371 28.54 8.20 11.00
C ILE A 371 27.61 9.43 11.08
N PHE A 372 26.29 9.23 10.99
CA PHE A 372 25.30 10.29 11.09
C PHE A 372 24.59 10.39 12.45
N SER A 373 25.05 9.67 13.47
CA SER A 373 24.43 9.67 14.81
C SER A 373 24.30 11.08 15.42
N SER A 374 25.23 11.99 15.09
CA SER A 374 25.17 13.39 15.56
C SER A 374 24.15 14.26 14.83
N PHE A 375 23.71 13.88 13.62
CA PHE A 375 22.76 14.64 12.81
C PHE A 375 21.34 14.06 12.83
N LEU A 376 21.23 12.74 13.03
CA LEU A 376 19.98 12.01 13.09
C LEU A 376 19.80 11.48 14.52
N GLU A 377 19.21 12.29 15.40
CA GLU A 377 18.73 11.83 16.72
C GLU A 377 17.58 10.82 16.53
N LEU A 378 17.94 9.58 16.20
CA LEU A 378 17.02 8.46 15.96
C LEU A 378 16.76 7.63 17.22
N GLU A 379 17.37 7.98 18.35
CA GLU A 379 17.35 7.18 19.59
C GLU A 379 16.28 7.59 20.60
N LYS A 380 15.13 8.11 20.15
CA LYS A 380 14.00 8.25 21.08
C LYS A 380 13.40 6.86 21.38
N PRO A 381 13.43 6.39 22.65
CA PRO A 381 12.86 5.10 23.01
C PRO A 381 11.36 5.10 22.68
N GLY A 382 10.94 4.21 21.77
CA GLY A 382 9.57 4.09 21.28
C GLY A 382 9.36 4.37 19.79
N GLN A 383 10.35 4.93 19.07
CA GLN A 383 10.20 5.33 17.65
C GLN A 383 10.83 4.38 16.63
N GLN A 384 11.00 3.09 16.95
CA GLN A 384 11.66 2.14 16.04
C GLN A 384 10.95 2.01 14.67
N ASN A 385 9.63 2.17 14.62
CA ASN A 385 8.87 2.15 13.37
C ASN A 385 9.24 3.32 12.45
N GLU A 386 9.47 4.51 13.02
CA GLU A 386 9.84 5.71 12.25
C GLU A 386 11.21 5.52 11.57
N LYS A 387 12.15 4.87 12.27
CA LYS A 387 13.46 4.52 11.72
C LYS A 387 13.34 3.57 10.52
N LEU A 388 12.43 2.58 10.57
CA LEU A 388 12.21 1.67 9.44
C LEU A 388 11.61 2.38 8.22
N TYR A 389 10.63 3.26 8.42
CA TYR A 389 10.07 4.05 7.31
C TYR A 389 11.10 5.00 6.71
N LEU A 390 11.94 5.61 7.55
CA LEU A 390 13.04 6.45 7.10
C LEU A 390 14.02 5.63 6.24
N PHE A 391 14.41 4.44 6.69
CA PHE A 391 15.29 3.56 5.90
C PHE A 391 14.66 3.11 4.60
N ALA A 392 13.38 2.77 4.61
CA ALA A 392 12.67 2.42 3.39
C ALA A 392 12.69 3.59 2.39
N ALA A 393 12.39 4.81 2.86
CA ALA A 393 12.38 6.01 2.02
C ALA A 393 13.79 6.34 1.47
N ILE A 394 14.81 6.33 2.33
CA ILE A 394 16.19 6.60 1.93
C ILE A 394 16.68 5.54 0.95
N ALA A 395 16.44 4.25 1.24
CA ALA A 395 16.83 3.16 0.35
C ALA A 395 16.14 3.25 -1.02
N PHE A 396 14.86 3.60 -1.06
CA PHE A 396 14.14 3.82 -2.31
C PHE A 396 14.75 4.97 -3.12
N VAL A 397 14.99 6.12 -2.48
CA VAL A 397 15.59 7.30 -3.14
C VAL A 397 17.03 6.99 -3.60
N ALA A 398 17.81 6.30 -2.78
CA ALA A 398 19.15 5.83 -3.14
C ALA A 398 19.11 4.82 -4.30
N GLY A 399 18.12 3.93 -4.33
CA GLY A 399 17.85 3.05 -5.46
C GLY A 399 17.64 3.81 -6.78
N PHE A 400 17.14 5.03 -6.70
CA PHE A 400 16.93 5.94 -7.83
C PHE A 400 18.19 6.72 -8.28
N SER A 401 19.35 6.46 -7.65
CA SER A 401 20.62 7.19 -7.87
C SER A 401 21.12 7.21 -9.31
N GLU A 402 20.77 6.18 -10.10
CA GLU A 402 21.18 6.07 -11.52
C GLU A 402 20.73 7.26 -12.36
N ARG A 403 19.60 7.88 -12.01
CA ARG A 403 19.11 9.08 -12.73
C ARG A 403 19.88 10.35 -12.36
N PHE A 404 20.46 10.41 -11.17
CA PHE A 404 21.16 11.60 -10.66
C PHE A 404 22.63 11.66 -11.12
N ALA A 405 23.28 10.50 -11.34
CA ALA A 405 24.68 10.47 -11.74
C ALA A 405 24.98 11.18 -13.08
N PRO A 406 24.19 10.99 -14.16
CA PRO A 406 24.42 11.67 -15.42
C PRO A 406 24.27 13.19 -15.31
N SER A 407 23.29 13.68 -14.52
CA SER A 407 23.07 15.12 -14.37
C SER A 407 24.23 15.85 -13.70
N LEU A 408 24.98 15.17 -12.83
CA LEU A 408 26.16 15.76 -12.19
C LEU A 408 27.35 15.81 -13.15
N ALA A 409 27.58 14.74 -13.92
CA ALA A 409 28.65 14.70 -14.92
C ALA A 409 28.42 15.72 -16.05
N ASP A 410 27.17 15.86 -16.50
CA ASP A 410 26.79 16.83 -17.53
C ASP A 410 26.90 18.28 -17.02
N GLN A 411 26.69 18.54 -15.72
CA GLN A 411 26.88 19.88 -15.14
C GLN A 411 28.36 20.24 -14.98
N VAL A 412 29.21 19.30 -14.55
CA VAL A 412 30.65 19.53 -14.39
C VAL A 412 31.34 19.75 -15.73
N SER A 413 30.91 19.04 -16.79
CA SER A 413 31.45 19.22 -18.14
C SER A 413 30.96 20.50 -18.85
N ARG A 414 29.94 21.17 -18.31
CA ARG A 414 29.43 22.46 -18.81
C ARG A 414 30.06 23.67 -18.12
N VAL A 415 30.95 23.47 -17.15
CA VAL A 415 31.78 24.57 -16.64
C VAL A 415 32.70 24.97 -17.80
N PRO A 416 32.53 26.18 -18.37
CA PRO A 416 33.38 26.63 -19.47
C PRO A 416 34.82 26.63 -18.96
N SER A 417 35.70 25.87 -19.60
CA SER A 417 37.13 26.04 -19.44
C SER A 417 37.43 27.51 -19.72
N HIS A 418 37.91 28.23 -18.71
CA HIS A 418 38.27 29.65 -18.73
C HIS A 418 39.41 30.00 -19.71
N GLU A 419 39.63 29.18 -20.74
CA GLU A 419 40.73 29.26 -21.69
C GLU A 419 40.43 30.17 -22.89
N GLU A 420 39.27 30.85 -22.91
CA GLU A 420 38.88 31.82 -23.95
C GLU A 420 38.86 33.27 -23.41
N LEU A 421 39.88 33.61 -22.62
CA LEU A 421 40.26 35.00 -22.32
C LEU A 421 41.71 35.24 -22.80
N GLU A 422 42.01 34.89 -24.05
CA GLU A 422 43.12 35.58 -24.72
C GLU A 422 42.65 36.98 -25.11
N PRO A 423 43.28 38.05 -24.61
CA PRO A 423 43.03 39.38 -25.12
C PRO A 423 43.43 39.40 -26.60
N LYS A 424 42.49 39.72 -27.47
CA LYS A 424 42.82 40.17 -28.83
C LYS A 424 43.59 41.47 -28.68
N ASP A 425 44.91 41.39 -28.80
CA ASP A 425 45.77 42.56 -28.95
C ASP A 425 45.31 43.37 -30.17
N GLU A 426 45.10 44.66 -29.95
CA GLU A 426 44.78 45.70 -30.95
C GLU A 426 45.98 46.04 -31.84
#